data_AF-A0A9X1M1D2-F1
#
_entry.id   AF-A0A9X1M1D2-F1
#
_cell.length_a   1.000
_cell.length_b   1.000
_cell.length_c   1.000
_cell.angle_alpha   90.00
_cell.angle_beta   90.00
_cell.angle_gamma   90.00
#
_symmetry.space_group_name_H-M   'P 1'
#
loop_
_entity.id
_entity.type
_entity.pdbx_description
1 polymer ?
#
loop_
_entity_poly.entity_id
_entity_poly.type
_entity_poly.pdbx_seq_one_letter_code
_entity_poly.pdbx_strand_id
1 'polypeptide(L)' 'MSHSNARLTVYGRLLIVHRHQSGWKQAHIAAAMGVSRKCVKTWIDRY' A
#
# COMPACT_ATOMS: atom_id res chain seq x y z
N MET A 1 18.89 -8.63 -0.81
CA MET A 1 17.51 -8.13 -0.99
C MET A 1 17.54 -6.60 -0.92
N SER A 2 17.64 -5.91 -2.06
CA SER A 2 17.72 -4.45 -2.08
C SER A 2 16.34 -3.87 -1.76
N HIS A 3 16.03 -3.77 -0.47
CA HIS A 3 14.95 -2.93 0.05
C HIS A 3 15.39 -1.47 -0.09
N SER A 4 15.53 -1.00 -1.33
CA SER A 4 15.48 0.44 -1.53
C SER A 4 14.09 0.85 -1.10
N ASN A 5 14.02 1.64 -0.03
CA ASN A 5 12.80 2.32 0.40
C ASN A 5 12.29 3.15 -0.78
N ALA A 6 11.59 2.52 -1.73
CA ALA A 6 10.81 3.18 -2.75
C ALA A 6 9.71 3.88 -1.98
N ARG A 7 10.04 5.08 -1.49
CA ARG A 7 9.12 5.96 -0.80
C ARG A 7 7.95 6.12 -1.75
N LEU A 8 6.84 5.46 -1.44
CA LEU A 8 5.59 5.66 -2.17
C LEU A 8 5.39 7.16 -2.28
N THR A 9 5.13 7.62 -3.51
CA THR A 9 4.71 9.00 -3.77
C THR A 9 3.49 9.30 -2.91
N VAL A 10 3.19 10.59 -2.70
CA VAL A 10 1.98 10.99 -1.96
C VAL A 10 0.74 10.32 -2.58
N TYR A 11 0.66 10.29 -3.92
CA TYR A 11 -0.37 9.59 -4.66
C TYR A 11 -0.40 8.08 -4.39
N GLY A 12 0.75 7.41 -4.34
CA GLY A 12 0.82 5.98 -4.03
C GLY A 12 0.27 5.65 -2.64
N ARG A 13 0.48 6.52 -1.65
CA ARG A 13 -0.07 6.34 -0.29
C ARG A 13 -1.58 6.54 -0.27
N LEU A 14 -2.06 7.59 -0.94
CA LEU A 14 -3.50 7.85 -1.08
C LEU A 14 -4.22 6.71 -1.79
N LEU A 15 -3.59 6.15 -2.83
CA LEU A 15 -4.16 5.04 -3.59
C LEU A 15 -4.33 3.77 -2.74
N ILE A 16 -3.43 3.51 -1.79
CA ILE A 16 -3.58 2.41 -0.83
C ILE A 16 -4.85 2.60 0.01
N VAL A 17 -5.01 3.77 0.62
CA VAL A 17 -6.14 4.10 1.48
C VAL A 17 -7.45 4.08 0.69
N HIS A 18 -7.47 4.69 -0.49
CA HIS A 18 -8.64 4.72 -1.36
C HIS A 18 -9.10 3.32 -1.78
N ARG A 19 -8.17 2.44 -2.16
CA ARG A 19 -8.50 1.04 -2.50
C ARG A 19 -9.01 0.27 -1.30
N HIS A 20 -8.43 0.51 -0.12
CA HIS A 20 -8.90 -0.12 1.10
C HIS A 20 -10.34 0.33 1.44
N GLN A 21 -10.63 1.63 1.35
CA GLN A 21 -11.97 2.19 1.51
C GLN A 21 -12.96 1.67 0.46
N SER A 22 -12.47 1.36 -0.74
CA SER A 22 -13.24 0.69 -1.79
C SER A 22 -13.49 -0.81 -1.52
N GLY A 23 -13.14 -1.31 -0.33
CA GLY A 23 -13.35 -2.70 0.10
C GLY A 23 -12.31 -3.70 -0.40
N TRP A 24 -11.20 -3.25 -0.99
CA TRP A 24 -10.19 -4.17 -1.49
C TRP A 24 -9.44 -4.86 -0.35
N LYS A 25 -9.18 -6.16 -0.52
CA LYS A 25 -8.31 -6.92 0.37
C LYS A 25 -6.87 -6.42 0.25
N GLN A 26 -6.16 -6.34 1.38
CA GLN A 26 -4.76 -5.87 1.43
C GLN A 26 -3.82 -6.61 0.48
N ALA A 27 -4.04 -7.92 0.29
CA ALA A 27 -3.26 -8.73 -0.65
C ALA A 27 -3.41 -8.29 -2.10
N HIS A 28 -4.62 -7.89 -2.52
CA HIS A 28 -4.87 -7.41 -3.88
C HIS A 28 -4.26 -6.03 -4.10
N ILE A 29 -4.35 -5.14 -3.09
CA ILE A 29 -3.71 -3.82 -3.13
C ILE A 29 -2.20 -3.96 -3.26
N ALA A 30 -1.60 -4.85 -2.46
CA ALA A 30 -0.18 -5.15 -2.48
C ALA A 30 0.29 -5.66 -3.86
N ALA A 31 -0.43 -6.62 -4.44
CA ALA A 31 -0.14 -7.16 -5.76
C ALA A 31 -0.27 -6.11 -6.87
N ALA A 32 -1.33 -5.30 -6.84
CA ALA A 32 -1.59 -4.27 -7.84
C ALA A 32 -0.58 -3.10 -7.80
N MET A 33 0.10 -2.90 -6.67
CA MET A 33 1.07 -1.81 -6.48
C MET A 33 2.52 -2.28 -6.45
N GLY A 34 2.77 -3.60 -6.49
CA GLY A 34 4.12 -4.14 -6.37
C GLY A 34 4.76 -3.88 -4.99
N VAL A 35 3.96 -3.78 -3.93
CA VAL A 35 4.44 -3.53 -2.56
C VAL A 35 4.14 -4.70 -1.64
N SER A 36 4.81 -4.77 -0.49
CA SER A 36 4.53 -5.80 0.50
C SER A 36 3.18 -5.57 1.19
N ARG A 37 2.50 -6.65 1.59
CA ARG A 37 1.28 -6.58 2.43
C ARG A 37 1.53 -5.82 3.74
N LYS A 38 2.72 -5.95 4.32
CA LYS A 38 3.13 -5.20 5.51
C LYS A 38 3.12 -3.69 5.26
N CYS A 39 3.60 -3.23 4.10
CA CYS A 39 3.57 -1.82 3.72
C CYS A 39 2.12 -1.30 3.64
N VAL A 40 1.24 -2.06 2.98
CA VAL A 40 -0.20 -1.73 2.90
C VAL A 40 -0.81 -1.62 4.29
N LYS A 41 -0.57 -2.61 5.17
CA LYS A 41 -1.06 -2.58 6.54
C LYS A 41 -0.55 -1.37 7.32
N THR A 42 0.74 -1.06 7.26
CA THR A 42 1.30 0.11 7.95
C THR A 42 0.70 1.43 7.50
N TRP A 43 0.30 1.54 6.22
CA TRP A 43 -0.38 2.74 5.72
C TRP A 43 -1.84 2.81 6.15
N ILE A 44 -2.58 1.69 6.09
CA ILE A 44 -3.97 1.63 6.59
C ILE A 44 -4.03 1.85 8.11
N ASP A 45 -3.12 1.27 8.88
CA ASP A 45 -3.12 1.46 10.34
C ASP A 45 -2.76 2.92 10.74
N ARG A 46 -2.18 3.69 9.82
CA ARG A 46 -1.83 5.10 10.02
C ARG A 46 -2.96 6.06 9.60
N TYR A 47 -3.87 5.64 8.72
CA TYR A 47 -4.95 6.46 8.13
C TYR A 47 -6.23 5.66 7.97
#